data_AF-A0A6P0LP86-F1
#
_entry.id   AF-A0A6P0LP86-F1
#
_cell.length_a   1.000
_cell.length_b   1.000
_cell.length_c   1.000
_cell.angle_alpha   90.00
_cell.angle_beta   90.00
_cell.angle_gamma   90.00
#
_symmetry.space_group_name_H-M   'P 1'
#
loop_
_entity.id
_entity.type
_entity.pdbx_description
1 polymer ?
#
loop_
_entity_poly.entity_id
_entity_poly.type
_entity_poly.pdbx_seq_one_letter_code
_entity_poly.pdbx_strand_id
1 'polypeptide(L)'
;STGGDVCKCIACGADGVMIGSPLARAKEAPGQGFHWGMATPSSVLPRGTRIKVGSTGTLEQILTGPAKMDDGTHNLLGALKTSMGTLGAKNLKEMQQVEVVIAPSLLTEGKVYQKAQQLGMGK
;
A
#
# COMPACT_ATOMS: atom_id res chain seq x y z
N SER A 1 0.75 -3.83 1.06
CA SER A 1 0.43 -2.87 0.00
C SER A 1 0.68 -1.47 0.49
N THR A 2 1.57 -0.74 -0.17
CA THR A 2 1.92 0.65 0.13
C THR A 2 1.58 1.57 -1.05
N GLY A 3 1.75 2.88 -0.89
CA GLY A 3 1.63 3.84 -1.99
C GLY A 3 2.54 3.49 -3.17
N GLY A 4 3.75 2.98 -2.92
CA GLY A 4 4.65 2.52 -3.98
C GLY A 4 4.11 1.33 -4.77
N ASP A 5 3.35 0.43 -4.13
CA ASP A 5 2.68 -0.67 -4.83
C ASP A 5 1.56 -0.15 -5.74
N VAL A 6 0.80 0.86 -5.30
CA VAL A 6 -0.21 1.52 -6.13
C VAL A 6 0.44 2.16 -7.36
N CYS A 7 1.54 2.90 -7.19
CA CYS A 7 2.26 3.52 -8.30
C CYS A 7 2.73 2.47 -9.33
N LYS A 8 3.32 1.36 -8.87
CA LYS A 8 3.77 0.27 -9.74
C LYS A 8 2.61 -0.38 -10.49
N CYS A 9 1.45 -0.61 -9.85
CA CYS A 9 0.29 -1.17 -10.53
C CYS A 9 -0.19 -0.27 -11.68
N ILE A 10 -0.29 1.04 -11.46
CA ILE A 10 -0.68 1.99 -12.52
C ILE A 10 0.38 2.04 -13.62
N ALA A 11 1.67 2.12 -13.26
CA ALA A 11 2.77 2.09 -14.24
C ALA A 11 2.74 0.84 -15.11
N CYS A 12 2.35 -0.31 -14.55
CA CYS A 12 2.22 -1.58 -15.27
C CYS A 12 0.91 -1.69 -16.10
N GLY A 13 0.11 -0.63 -16.25
CA GLY A 13 -1.05 -0.63 -17.14
C GLY A 13 -2.42 -0.68 -16.45
N ALA A 14 -2.51 -0.69 -15.12
CA ALA A 14 -3.80 -0.71 -14.44
C ALA A 14 -4.52 0.65 -14.53
N ASP A 15 -5.84 0.62 -14.69
CA ASP A 15 -6.70 1.81 -14.64
C ASP A 15 -7.23 2.10 -13.22
N GLY A 16 -7.08 1.15 -12.30
CA GLY A 16 -7.49 1.25 -10.91
C GLY A 16 -6.91 0.13 -10.05
N VAL A 17 -6.94 0.30 -8.73
CA VAL A 17 -6.38 -0.66 -7.77
C VAL A 17 -7.38 -0.93 -6.65
N MET A 18 -7.64 -2.21 -6.38
CA MET A 18 -8.42 -2.63 -5.21
C MET A 18 -7.52 -2.71 -3.98
N ILE A 19 -7.90 -2.02 -2.90
CA ILE A 19 -7.10 -1.93 -1.68
C ILE A 19 -7.86 -2.57 -0.52
N GLY A 20 -7.32 -3.66 0.04
CA GLY A 20 -7.88 -4.37 1.18
C GLY A 20 -7.25 -3.94 2.50
N SER A 21 -6.17 -4.62 2.90
CA SER A 21 -5.58 -4.51 4.23
C SER A 21 -5.16 -3.10 4.68
N PRO A 22 -4.72 -2.17 3.82
CA PRO A 22 -4.50 -0.78 4.23
C PRO A 22 -5.80 -0.07 4.66
N LEU A 23 -6.90 -0.21 3.91
CA LEU A 23 -8.17 0.42 4.26
C LEU A 23 -8.81 -0.20 5.50
N ALA A 24 -8.56 -1.50 5.75
CA ALA A 24 -8.99 -2.16 6.99
C ALA A 24 -8.33 -1.57 8.26
N ARG A 25 -7.27 -0.77 8.12
CA ARG A 25 -6.62 -0.03 9.22
C ARG A 25 -7.23 1.34 9.49
N ALA A 26 -8.25 1.76 8.73
CA ALA A 26 -8.97 3.00 8.99
C ALA A 26 -9.79 2.90 10.29
N LYS A 27 -9.99 4.03 10.99
CA LYS A 27 -10.86 4.10 12.18
C LYS A 27 -12.32 3.79 11.85
N GLU A 28 -12.72 4.12 10.64
CA GLU A 28 -14.06 3.94 10.07
C GLU A 28 -14.27 2.51 9.55
N ALA A 29 -13.20 1.70 9.46
CA ALA A 29 -13.32 0.34 8.95
C ALA A 29 -14.16 -0.53 9.90
N PRO A 30 -15.19 -1.22 9.41
CA PRO A 30 -16.09 -2.02 10.25
C PRO A 30 -15.39 -3.20 10.93
N GLY A 31 -14.23 -3.62 10.39
CA GLY A 31 -13.39 -4.66 10.97
C GLY A 31 -12.69 -4.27 12.28
N GLN A 32 -12.74 -3.00 12.70
CA GLN A 32 -12.20 -2.50 13.98
C GLN A 32 -10.76 -2.99 14.26
N GLY A 33 -9.88 -2.83 13.26
CA GLY A 33 -8.48 -3.28 13.34
C GLY A 33 -8.25 -4.75 12.97
N PHE A 34 -9.25 -5.43 12.39
CA PHE A 34 -9.13 -6.75 11.80
C PHE A 34 -9.41 -6.73 10.29
N HIS A 35 -8.80 -7.67 9.59
CA HIS A 35 -8.98 -7.89 8.16
C HIS A 35 -9.08 -9.39 7.88
N TRP A 36 -9.80 -9.78 6.83
CA TRP A 36 -9.94 -11.16 6.36
C TRP A 36 -10.23 -11.15 4.86
N GLY A 37 -9.87 -12.24 4.18
CA GLY A 37 -10.27 -12.45 2.78
C GLY A 37 -11.73 -12.87 2.67
N MET A 38 -12.32 -12.69 1.49
CA MET A 38 -13.71 -13.08 1.17
C MET A 38 -13.92 -14.60 0.99
N ALA A 39 -12.95 -15.42 1.43
CA ALA A 39 -13.04 -16.86 1.29
C ALA A 39 -14.25 -17.41 2.08
N THR A 40 -14.92 -18.41 1.51
CA THR A 40 -16.13 -19.01 2.07
C THR A 40 -15.96 -19.36 3.56
N PRO A 41 -16.86 -18.90 4.46
CA PRO A 41 -16.87 -19.32 5.86
C PRO A 41 -17.45 -20.73 5.95
N SER A 42 -16.66 -21.72 5.52
CA SER A 42 -17.01 -23.13 5.61
C SER A 42 -16.32 -23.74 6.82
N SER A 43 -17.08 -24.46 7.66
CA SER A 43 -16.54 -25.22 8.80
C SER A 43 -15.65 -26.38 8.35
N VAL A 44 -15.89 -26.92 7.16
CA VAL A 44 -15.16 -28.08 6.61
C VAL A 44 -14.06 -27.68 5.60
N LEU A 45 -14.09 -26.45 5.11
CA LEU A 45 -13.06 -25.90 4.23
C LEU A 45 -12.77 -24.43 4.57
N PRO A 46 -12.21 -24.16 5.76
CA PRO A 46 -11.89 -22.80 6.18
C PRO A 46 -10.77 -22.24 5.30
N ARG A 47 -11.11 -21.29 4.44
CA ARG A 47 -10.14 -20.59 3.55
C ARG A 47 -9.89 -19.15 3.97
N GLY A 48 -10.70 -18.61 4.89
CA GLY A 48 -10.58 -17.25 5.39
C GLY A 48 -9.81 -17.22 6.71
N THR A 49 -8.71 -16.48 6.75
CA THR A 49 -7.99 -16.21 8.02
C THR A 49 -8.25 -14.78 8.43
N ARG A 50 -8.77 -14.60 9.66
CA ARG A 50 -8.88 -13.28 10.28
C ARG A 50 -7.53 -12.89 10.87
N ILE A 51 -7.01 -11.74 10.46
CA ILE A 51 -5.74 -11.20 10.95
C ILE A 51 -5.97 -9.87 11.66
N LYS A 52 -5.12 -9.57 12.65
CA LYS A 52 -5.09 -8.28 13.32
C LYS A 52 -4.16 -7.34 12.56
N VAL A 53 -4.71 -6.24 12.06
CA VAL A 53 -3.97 -5.21 11.31
C VAL A 53 -3.81 -3.91 12.11
N GLY A 54 -4.60 -3.75 13.18
CA GLY A 54 -4.64 -2.54 13.99
C GLY A 54 -5.35 -1.38 13.29
N SER A 55 -5.49 -0.25 13.99
CA SER A 55 -5.94 1.01 13.39
C SER A 55 -4.79 2.00 13.39
N THR A 56 -4.60 2.72 12.29
CA THR A 56 -3.45 3.63 12.12
C THR A 56 -3.84 5.08 11.82
N GLY A 57 -5.09 5.33 11.43
CA GLY A 57 -5.55 6.67 11.04
C GLY A 57 -7.01 6.67 10.58
N THR A 58 -7.53 7.85 10.26
CA THR A 58 -8.81 7.97 9.55
C THR A 58 -8.67 7.49 8.10
N LEU A 59 -9.79 7.17 7.46
CA LEU A 59 -9.83 6.82 6.04
C LEU A 59 -9.24 7.95 5.17
N GLU A 60 -9.54 9.20 5.53
CA GLU A 60 -8.97 10.39 4.90
C GLU A 60 -7.44 10.42 5.00
N GLN A 61 -6.86 10.18 6.18
CA GLN A 61 -5.41 10.13 6.36
C GLN A 61 -4.75 9.05 5.49
N ILE A 62 -5.40 7.90 5.37
CA ILE A 62 -4.90 6.79 4.55
C ILE A 62 -4.97 7.15 3.06
N LEU A 63 -6.07 7.70 2.58
CA LEU A 63 -6.28 7.98 1.16
C LEU A 63 -5.58 9.26 0.70
N THR A 64 -5.77 10.37 1.41
CA THR A 64 -5.42 11.73 0.97
C THR A 64 -4.45 12.45 1.91
N GLY A 65 -4.14 11.86 3.06
CA GLY A 65 -3.18 12.39 4.02
C GLY A 65 -3.78 13.42 5.00
N PRO A 66 -2.92 14.14 5.75
CA PRO A 66 -1.46 13.98 5.76
C PRO A 66 -1.03 12.61 6.30
N ALA A 67 0.10 12.10 5.80
CA ALA A 67 0.66 10.86 6.31
C ALA A 67 1.22 11.08 7.72
N LYS A 68 0.85 10.19 8.66
CA LYS A 68 1.40 10.19 10.03
C LYS A 68 2.44 9.12 10.28
N MET A 69 2.73 8.33 9.25
CA MET A 69 3.66 7.20 9.28
C MET A 69 4.53 7.26 8.02
N ASP A 70 5.73 6.69 8.12
CA ASP A 70 6.76 6.66 7.09
C ASP A 70 6.85 5.29 6.36
N ASP A 71 5.96 4.35 6.69
CA ASP A 71 5.91 3.01 6.09
C ASP A 71 5.16 2.96 4.74
N GLY A 72 4.71 4.12 4.25
CA GLY A 72 4.00 4.26 2.96
C GLY A 72 2.58 3.73 2.96
N THR A 73 1.97 3.48 4.13
CA THR A 73 0.57 3.03 4.24
C THR A 73 -0.45 4.16 4.32
N HIS A 74 -0.01 5.41 4.46
CA HIS A 74 -0.85 6.61 4.46
C HIS A 74 -0.62 7.49 3.23
N ASN A 75 -1.56 8.39 2.95
CA ASN A 75 -1.54 9.33 1.85
C ASN A 75 -1.25 8.68 0.48
N LEU A 76 -2.05 7.68 0.10
CA LEU A 76 -1.87 6.96 -1.16
C LEU A 76 -2.00 7.87 -2.38
N LEU A 77 -2.90 8.88 -2.33
CA LEU A 77 -3.03 9.89 -3.37
C LEU A 77 -1.76 10.74 -3.49
N GLY A 78 -1.19 11.16 -2.37
CA GLY A 78 0.08 11.88 -2.34
C GLY A 78 1.21 11.06 -2.95
N ALA A 79 1.32 9.78 -2.57
CA ALA A 79 2.32 8.87 -3.13
C ALA A 79 2.21 8.76 -4.67
N LEU A 80 0.99 8.59 -5.19
CA LEU A 80 0.75 8.52 -6.64
C LEU A 80 1.11 9.85 -7.34
N LYS A 81 0.63 10.98 -6.81
CA LYS A 81 0.94 12.31 -7.37
C LYS A 81 2.43 12.62 -7.37
N THR A 82 3.12 12.30 -6.28
CA THR A 82 4.57 12.47 -6.17
C THR A 82 5.29 11.60 -7.20
N SER A 83 4.93 10.31 -7.31
CA SER A 83 5.52 9.41 -8.31
C SER A 83 5.30 9.90 -9.73
N MET A 84 4.08 10.33 -10.05
CA MET A 84 3.74 10.89 -11.36
C MET A 84 4.55 12.16 -11.67
N GLY A 85 4.69 13.06 -10.69
CA GLY A 85 5.51 14.27 -10.83
C GLY A 85 6.99 13.96 -11.05
N THR A 86 7.55 12.98 -10.33
CA THR A 86 8.95 12.55 -10.50
C THR A 86 9.21 11.90 -11.86
N LEU A 87 8.24 11.14 -12.38
CA LEU A 87 8.36 10.44 -13.67
C LEU A 87 7.92 11.28 -14.87
N GLY A 88 7.46 12.51 -14.64
CA GLY A 88 6.98 13.40 -15.71
C GLY A 88 5.64 12.99 -16.32
N ALA A 89 4.82 12.19 -15.63
CA ALA A 89 3.51 11.76 -16.08
C ALA A 89 2.41 12.73 -15.61
N LYS A 90 1.70 13.38 -16.53
CA LYS A 90 0.62 14.33 -16.23
C LYS A 90 -0.70 13.63 -15.87
N ASN A 91 -0.92 12.41 -16.36
CA ASN A 91 -2.14 11.64 -16.18
C ASN A 91 -1.83 10.14 -16.08
N LEU A 92 -2.85 9.34 -15.75
CA LEU A 92 -2.68 7.88 -15.60
C LEU A 92 -2.26 7.22 -16.91
N LYS A 93 -2.68 7.75 -18.07
CA LYS A 93 -2.32 7.17 -19.37
C LYS A 93 -0.84 7.33 -19.67
N GLU A 94 -0.28 8.50 -19.38
CA GLU A 94 1.16 8.75 -19.46
C GLU A 94 1.92 7.93 -18.42
N MET A 95 1.38 7.78 -17.20
CA MET A 95 1.99 6.93 -16.17
C MET A 95 2.11 5.47 -16.64
N GLN A 96 1.13 4.95 -17.39
CA GLN A 96 1.18 3.61 -17.98
C GLN A 96 2.24 3.45 -19.10
N GLN A 97 2.91 4.53 -19.53
CA GLN A 97 3.96 4.51 -20.56
C GLN A 97 5.37 4.71 -19.99
N VAL A 98 5.50 4.86 -18.67
CA VAL A 98 6.82 5.04 -18.02
C VAL A 98 7.64 3.76 -18.13
N GLU A 99 8.96 3.90 -18.17
CA GLU A 99 9.87 2.75 -18.15
C GLU A 99 9.81 2.04 -16.79
N VAL A 100 9.70 0.71 -16.83
CA VAL A 100 9.69 -0.14 -15.62
C VAL A 100 10.95 -0.99 -15.61
N VAL A 101 11.75 -0.81 -14.56
CA VAL A 101 12.98 -1.57 -14.35
C VAL A 101 12.79 -2.56 -13.20
N ILE A 102 13.21 -3.81 -13.41
CA ILE A 102 13.26 -4.83 -12.37
C ILE A 102 14.65 -4.78 -11.72
N ALA A 103 14.71 -4.40 -10.45
CA ALA A 103 15.96 -4.29 -9.68
C ALA A 103 15.93 -5.20 -8.44
N PRO A 104 16.39 -6.47 -8.54
CA PRO A 104 16.32 -7.42 -7.44
C PRO A 104 17.08 -6.99 -6.17
N SER A 105 18.19 -6.28 -6.33
CA SER A 105 19.04 -5.81 -5.22
C SER A 105 18.40 -4.71 -4.37
N LEU A 106 17.39 -4.01 -4.90
CA LEU A 106 16.74 -2.86 -4.26
C LEU A 106 16.00 -3.27 -2.96
N LEU A 107 15.62 -4.55 -2.84
CA LEU A 107 15.01 -5.10 -1.63
C LEU A 107 16.01 -5.28 -0.47
N THR A 108 17.30 -5.38 -0.77
CA THR A 108 18.34 -5.67 0.21
C THR A 108 19.24 -4.46 0.51
N GLU A 109 19.49 -3.63 -0.49
CA GLU A 109 20.39 -2.49 -0.37
C GLU A 109 19.83 -1.44 0.60
N GLY A 110 20.58 -1.12 1.67
CA GLY A 110 20.16 -0.18 2.72
C GLY A 110 19.04 -0.68 3.65
N LYS A 111 18.19 -1.61 3.20
CA LYS A 111 17.09 -2.20 3.97
C LYS A 111 17.56 -3.07 5.14
N VAL A 112 18.77 -3.63 5.06
CA VAL A 112 19.40 -4.35 6.17
C VAL A 112 19.58 -3.43 7.39
N TYR A 113 20.05 -2.20 7.18
CA TYR A 113 20.22 -1.23 8.25
C TYR A 113 18.87 -0.74 8.82
N GLN A 114 17.87 -0.52 7.96
CA GLN A 114 16.52 -0.16 8.39
C GLN A 114 15.91 -1.22 9.31
N LYS A 115 16.03 -2.51 8.96
CA LYS A 115 15.55 -3.63 9.79
C LYS A 115 16.34 -3.77 11.10
N ALA A 116 17.67 -3.65 11.04
CA ALA A 116 18.50 -3.74 12.23
C ALA A 116 18.18 -2.64 13.27
N GLN A 117 17.69 -1.49 12.80
CA GLN A 117 17.40 -0.32 13.63
C GLN A 117 15.90 -0.10 13.88
N GLN A 118 15.01 -0.96 13.37
CA GLN A 118 13.56 -0.81 13.54
C GLN A 118 13.00 0.51 12.97
N LEU A 119 13.51 0.94 11.81
CA LEU A 119 13.18 2.24 11.20
C LEU A 119 12.34 2.10 9.93
N GLY A 120 11.41 3.04 9.72
CA GLY A 120 10.60 3.17 8.51
C GLY A 120 9.83 1.90 8.15
N MET A 121 10.07 1.38 6.94
CA MET A 121 9.44 0.13 6.45
C MET A 121 9.97 -1.14 7.13
N GLY A 122 11.03 -1.03 7.93
CA GLY A 122 11.69 -2.11 8.65
C GLY A 122 11.47 -2.05 10.16
N LYS A 123 10.32 -1.48 10.60
CA LYS A 123 9.88 -1.43 12.01
C LYS A 123 10.35 -2.61 12.85
#